data_AF-A0A419JNK3-F1
#
_entry.id   AF-A0A419JNK3-F1
#
_cell.length_a   1.000
_cell.length_b   1.000
_cell.length_c   1.000
_cell.angle_alpha   90.00
_cell.angle_beta   90.00
_cell.angle_gamma   90.00
#
_symmetry.space_group_name_H-M   'P 1'
#
loop_
_entity.id
_entity.type
_entity.pdbx_description
1 polymer ?
#
loop_
_entity_poly.entity_id
_entity_poly.type
_entity_poly.pdbx_seq_one_letter_code
_entity_poly.pdbx_strand_id
1 'polypeptide(L)'
;MIAYRRNKELRLCDEAIDHGGVLTQEDLAILLGTSLSTIKRDDAYLMKKDTSLLTRGMMEDIGRSVSHKTKAVELYLKNYTLSEIARKMAHSPSSVNRYLEDFSVVAFLHRESYPLLTIRKITKLSERLIGEYIDLIKRAESEGYKDRLNLLLDQFKVNEPLKKTLEEGAQ
;
A
#
# COMPACT_ATOMS: atom_id res chain seq x y z
N MET A 1 16.82 16.84 -22.63
CA MET A 1 17.63 16.64 -21.40
C MET A 1 16.86 16.01 -20.24
N ILE A 2 15.73 16.58 -19.79
CA ILE A 2 14.99 16.08 -18.61
C ILE A 2 14.45 14.65 -18.78
N ALA A 3 13.83 14.36 -19.93
CA ALA A 3 13.31 13.01 -20.22
C ALA A 3 14.41 11.95 -20.26
N TYR A 4 15.58 12.28 -20.80
CA TYR A 4 16.74 11.38 -20.83
C TYR A 4 17.25 11.06 -19.42
N ARG A 5 17.34 12.07 -18.54
CA ARG A 5 17.72 11.88 -17.14
C ARG A 5 16.76 10.93 -16.42
N ARG A 6 15.44 11.14 -16.54
CA ARG A 6 14.43 10.29 -15.90
C ARG A 6 14.49 8.83 -16.33
N ASN A 7 14.72 8.58 -17.62
CA ASN A 7 14.93 7.21 -18.11
C ASN A 7 16.22 6.61 -17.54
N LYS A 8 17.27 7.42 -17.35
CA LYS A 8 18.51 6.98 -16.70
C LYS A 8 18.30 6.68 -15.21
N GLU A 9 17.52 7.50 -14.50
CA GLU A 9 17.14 7.26 -13.10
C GLU A 9 16.42 5.92 -12.94
N LEU A 10 15.40 5.65 -13.77
CA LEU A 10 14.66 4.38 -13.75
C LEU A 10 15.58 3.18 -14.03
N ARG A 11 16.37 3.26 -15.09
CA ARG A 11 17.29 2.18 -15.45
C ARG A 11 18.31 1.88 -14.35
N LEU A 12 18.83 2.90 -13.68
CA LEU A 12 19.77 2.71 -12.57
C LEU A 12 19.09 2.06 -11.35
N CYS A 13 17.84 2.41 -11.07
CA CYS A 13 17.05 1.72 -10.05
C CYS A 13 16.80 0.26 -10.42
N ASP A 14 16.42 -0.02 -11.67
CA ASP A 14 16.18 -1.39 -12.16
C ASP A 14 17.46 -2.24 -12.08
N GLU A 15 18.60 -1.71 -12.56
CA GLU A 15 19.91 -2.37 -12.48
C GLU A 15 20.31 -2.66 -11.02
N ALA A 16 20.09 -1.70 -10.10
CA ALA A 16 20.38 -1.91 -8.68
C ALA A 16 19.55 -3.05 -8.08
N ILE A 17 18.26 -3.12 -8.43
CA ILE A 17 17.34 -4.17 -7.98
C ILE A 17 17.75 -5.53 -8.55
N ASP A 18 18.11 -5.60 -9.83
CA ASP A 18 18.58 -6.82 -10.48
C ASP A 18 19.84 -7.40 -9.81
N HIS A 19 20.66 -6.53 -9.20
CA HIS A 19 21.84 -6.90 -8.42
C HIS A 19 21.56 -7.11 -6.92
N GLY A 20 20.29 -7.14 -6.50
CA GLY A 20 19.89 -7.35 -5.11
C GLY A 20 20.16 -6.16 -4.19
N GLY A 21 20.39 -4.98 -4.76
CA GLY A 21 20.61 -3.71 -4.07
C GLY A 21 19.45 -2.73 -4.26
N VAL A 22 19.53 -1.60 -3.56
CA VAL A 22 18.57 -0.50 -3.68
C VAL A 22 19.31 0.83 -3.54
N LEU A 23 18.97 1.80 -4.41
CA LEU A 23 19.55 3.15 -4.38
C LEU A 23 18.65 4.11 -3.62
N THR A 24 19.20 4.99 -2.80
CA THR A 24 18.48 6.13 -2.22
C THR A 24 18.32 7.26 -3.24
N GLN A 25 17.49 8.27 -2.92
CA GLN A 25 17.40 9.47 -3.75
C GLN A 25 18.71 10.26 -3.72
N GLU A 26 19.45 10.19 -2.61
CA GLU A 26 20.77 10.76 -2.41
C GLU A 26 21.81 10.06 -3.29
N ASP A 27 21.77 8.72 -3.38
CA ASP A 27 22.66 7.94 -4.25
C ASP A 27 22.44 8.31 -5.73
N LEU A 28 21.17 8.43 -6.15
CA LEU A 28 20.82 8.88 -7.51
C LEU A 28 21.32 10.30 -7.80
N ALA A 29 21.20 11.21 -6.82
CA ALA A 29 21.70 12.57 -6.95
C ALA A 29 23.22 12.59 -7.16
N ILE A 30 23.97 11.80 -6.39
CA ILE A 30 25.42 11.67 -6.52
C ILE A 30 25.79 11.04 -7.87
N LEU A 31 25.18 9.91 -8.23
CA LEU A 31 25.53 9.13 -9.42
C LEU A 31 25.23 9.87 -10.73
N LEU A 32 24.22 10.74 -10.74
CA LEU A 32 23.83 11.53 -11.89
C LEU A 32 24.42 12.94 -11.89
N GLY A 33 25.16 13.33 -10.84
CA GLY A 33 25.71 14.68 -10.68
C GLY A 33 24.61 15.75 -10.61
N THR A 34 23.50 15.46 -9.92
CA THR A 34 22.36 16.37 -9.80
C THR A 34 22.02 16.68 -8.34
N SER A 35 21.13 17.64 -8.11
CA SER A 35 20.67 17.93 -6.75
C SER A 35 19.54 17.00 -6.31
N LEU A 36 19.46 16.70 -5.01
CA LEU A 36 18.38 15.92 -4.42
C LEU A 36 16.99 16.50 -4.74
N SER A 37 16.85 17.82 -4.76
CA SER A 37 15.60 18.51 -5.16
C SER A 37 15.18 18.22 -6.60
N THR A 38 16.14 17.92 -7.47
CA THR A 38 15.88 17.55 -8.86
C THR A 38 15.37 16.13 -8.96
N ILE A 39 15.99 15.18 -8.25
CA ILE A 39 15.53 13.79 -8.14
C ILE A 39 14.10 13.74 -7.56
N LYS A 40 13.83 14.48 -6.47
CA LYS A 40 12.49 14.57 -5.87
C LYS A 40 11.42 15.10 -6.83
N ARG A 41 11.78 16.09 -7.66
CA ARG A 41 10.86 16.64 -8.67
C ARG A 41 10.57 15.62 -9.77
N ASP A 42 11.57 14.84 -10.15
CA ASP A 42 11.44 13.82 -11.18
C ASP A 42 10.65 12.62 -10.69
N ASP A 43 10.88 12.16 -9.47
CA ASP A 43 10.06 11.14 -8.81
C ASP A 43 8.60 11.59 -8.72
N ALA A 44 8.33 12.82 -8.27
CA ALA A 44 6.96 13.36 -8.24
C ALA A 44 6.29 13.43 -9.63
N TYR A 45 7.07 13.66 -10.69
CA TYR A 45 6.57 13.61 -12.06
C TYR A 45 6.27 12.17 -12.51
N LEU A 46 7.16 11.23 -12.21
CA LEU A 46 6.98 9.82 -12.53
C LEU A 46 5.75 9.27 -11.80
N MET A 47 5.57 9.60 -10.52
CA MET A 47 4.44 9.14 -9.71
C MET A 47 3.09 9.54 -10.31
N LYS A 48 3.00 10.71 -10.94
CA LYS A 48 1.81 11.16 -11.67
C LYS A 48 1.53 10.37 -12.94
N LYS A 49 2.52 9.62 -13.43
CA LYS A 49 2.45 8.72 -14.60
C LYS A 49 2.42 7.24 -14.19
N ASP A 50 2.04 6.95 -12.95
CA ASP A 50 2.00 5.59 -12.38
C ASP A 50 3.35 4.85 -12.44
N THR A 51 4.46 5.58 -12.48
CA THR A 51 5.84 5.06 -12.41
C THR A 51 6.52 5.68 -11.19
N SER A 52 7.49 5.07 -10.54
CA SER A 52 8.23 5.76 -9.46
C SER A 52 9.65 5.25 -9.38
N LEU A 53 10.55 6.06 -8.82
CA LEU A 53 11.90 5.63 -8.52
C LEU A 53 11.83 4.69 -7.32
N LEU A 54 11.97 3.38 -7.58
CA LEU A 54 12.02 2.31 -6.57
C LEU A 54 13.30 2.43 -5.73
N THR A 55 13.33 3.45 -4.87
CA THR A 55 14.49 3.80 -4.05
C THR A 55 14.43 3.09 -2.69
N ARG A 56 15.57 2.98 -2.01
CA ARG A 56 15.70 2.40 -0.66
C ARG A 56 14.69 3.00 0.33
N GLY A 57 14.38 4.29 0.24
CA GLY A 57 13.34 4.91 1.09
C GLY A 57 11.92 4.39 0.85
N MET A 58 11.62 3.91 -0.36
CA MET A 58 10.36 3.21 -0.69
C MET A 58 10.41 1.71 -0.36
N MET A 59 11.57 1.06 -0.52
CA MET A 59 11.72 -0.38 -0.30
C MET A 59 11.90 -0.75 1.18
N GLU A 60 12.49 0.14 1.98
CA GLU A 60 12.70 0.01 3.45
C GLU A 60 11.65 0.79 4.28
N ASP A 61 10.61 1.35 3.65
CA ASP A 61 9.50 2.03 4.34
C ASP A 61 9.90 3.31 5.14
N ILE A 62 10.99 4.02 4.74
CA ILE A 62 11.53 5.21 5.46
C ILE A 62 10.84 6.54 5.04
N GLY A 63 9.74 6.51 4.27
CA GLY A 63 8.90 7.68 4.01
C GLY A 63 7.51 7.38 3.39
N ARG A 64 6.48 8.20 3.72
CA ARG A 64 5.04 8.09 3.33
C ARG A 64 4.51 6.64 3.21
N SER A 65 4.86 5.82 4.19
CA SER A 65 4.52 4.40 4.38
C SER A 65 3.03 4.05 4.27
N VAL A 66 2.15 5.03 4.49
CA VAL A 66 0.69 4.84 4.50
C VAL A 66 0.14 4.69 3.08
N SER A 67 0.53 5.58 2.15
CA SER A 67 -0.01 5.56 0.78
C SER A 67 0.46 4.35 -0.03
N HIS A 68 1.67 3.85 0.27
CA HIS A 68 2.24 2.70 -0.41
C HIS A 68 1.43 1.42 -0.11
N LYS A 69 1.02 1.21 1.16
CA LYS A 69 0.15 0.09 1.56
C LYS A 69 -1.22 0.19 0.92
N THR A 70 -1.82 1.38 0.94
CA THR A 70 -3.10 1.65 0.27
C THR A 70 -3.04 1.34 -1.24
N LYS A 71 -1.91 1.59 -1.90
CA LYS A 71 -1.73 1.30 -3.33
C LYS A 71 -1.74 -0.20 -3.65
N ALA A 72 -1.13 -1.02 -2.79
CA ALA A 72 -1.16 -2.48 -2.94
C ALA A 72 -2.60 -3.01 -2.93
N VAL A 73 -3.38 -2.56 -1.96
CA VAL A 73 -4.79 -2.92 -1.82
C VAL A 73 -5.60 -2.42 -3.01
N GLU A 74 -5.37 -1.17 -3.46
CA GLU A 74 -6.06 -0.62 -4.63
C GLU A 74 -5.84 -1.48 -5.88
N LEU A 75 -4.60 -1.94 -6.12
CA LEU A 75 -4.29 -2.82 -7.25
C LEU A 75 -4.99 -4.18 -7.11
N TYR A 76 -5.03 -4.74 -5.91
CA TYR A 76 -5.77 -5.99 -5.69
C TYR A 76 -7.26 -5.86 -6.01
N LEU A 77 -7.89 -4.77 -5.56
CA LEU A 77 -9.30 -4.48 -5.86
C LEU A 77 -9.56 -4.32 -7.36
N LYS A 78 -8.56 -3.84 -8.11
CA LYS A 78 -8.56 -3.75 -9.58
C LYS A 78 -8.25 -5.06 -10.31
N ASN A 79 -8.38 -6.21 -9.63
CA ASN A 79 -8.17 -7.57 -10.17
C ASN A 79 -6.71 -7.96 -10.48
N TYR A 80 -5.71 -7.21 -10.04
CA TYR A 80 -4.32 -7.67 -10.16
C TYR A 80 -4.04 -8.83 -9.19
N THR A 81 -3.21 -9.78 -9.62
CA THR A 81 -2.76 -10.90 -8.78
C THR A 81 -1.67 -10.47 -7.80
N LEU A 82 -1.48 -11.22 -6.71
CA LEU A 82 -0.43 -10.96 -5.72
C LEU A 82 0.97 -10.83 -6.36
N SER A 83 1.29 -11.72 -7.30
CA SER A 83 2.58 -11.71 -8.00
C SER A 83 2.76 -10.49 -8.90
N GLU A 84 1.69 -10.02 -9.55
CA GLU A 84 1.73 -8.79 -10.37
C GLU A 84 1.87 -7.54 -9.50
N ILE A 85 1.18 -7.49 -8.36
CA ILE A 85 1.29 -6.38 -7.41
C ILE A 85 2.69 -6.33 -6.82
N ALA A 86 3.20 -7.48 -6.35
CA ALA A 86 4.56 -7.63 -5.85
C ALA A 86 5.59 -7.13 -6.86
N ARG A 87 5.47 -7.52 -8.13
CA ARG A 87 6.34 -7.06 -9.22
C ARG A 87 6.20 -5.55 -9.48
N LYS A 88 4.98 -5.04 -9.57
CA LYS A 88 4.70 -3.61 -9.84
C LYS A 88 5.20 -2.69 -8.74
N MET A 89 5.25 -3.18 -7.50
CA MET A 89 5.63 -2.40 -6.34
C MET A 89 7.01 -2.74 -5.80
N ALA A 90 7.74 -3.64 -6.48
CA ALA A 90 9.01 -4.21 -6.04
C ALA A 90 9.00 -4.68 -4.58
N HIS A 91 7.91 -5.34 -4.19
CA HIS A 91 7.74 -5.95 -2.87
C HIS A 91 7.79 -7.46 -2.97
N SER A 92 8.08 -8.10 -1.84
CA SER A 92 7.82 -9.53 -1.72
C SER A 92 6.30 -9.78 -1.74
N PRO A 93 5.86 -10.92 -2.30
CA PRO A 93 4.46 -11.35 -2.19
C PRO A 93 3.97 -11.41 -0.74
N SER A 94 4.85 -11.73 0.22
CA SER A 94 4.53 -11.76 1.64
C SER A 94 4.18 -10.38 2.22
N SER A 95 4.89 -9.31 1.81
CA SER A 95 4.57 -7.94 2.23
C SER A 95 3.23 -7.50 1.67
N VAL A 96 2.96 -7.81 0.40
CA VAL A 96 1.66 -7.52 -0.22
C VAL A 96 0.53 -8.25 0.50
N ASN A 97 0.71 -9.54 0.79
CA ASN A 97 -0.28 -10.34 1.50
C ASN A 97 -0.61 -9.74 2.88
N ARG A 98 0.41 -9.35 3.65
CA ARG A 98 0.21 -8.67 4.94
C ARG A 98 -0.63 -7.40 4.82
N TYR A 99 -0.43 -6.59 3.77
CA TYR A 99 -1.25 -5.38 3.58
C TYR A 99 -2.71 -5.70 3.26
N LEU A 100 -2.97 -6.78 2.52
CA LEU A 100 -4.33 -7.26 2.26
C LEU A 100 -4.99 -7.81 3.52
N GLU A 101 -4.26 -8.54 4.36
CA GLU A 101 -4.74 -9.01 5.66
C GLU A 101 -5.12 -7.83 6.56
N ASP A 102 -4.21 -6.85 6.74
CA ASP A 102 -4.47 -5.62 7.50
C ASP A 102 -5.73 -4.89 6.99
N PHE A 103 -5.86 -4.77 5.67
CA PHE A 103 -7.03 -4.15 5.04
C PHE A 103 -8.31 -4.95 5.28
N SER A 104 -8.25 -6.28 5.19
CA SER A 104 -9.42 -7.14 5.35
C SER A 104 -10.01 -7.07 6.76
N VAL A 105 -9.16 -6.98 7.79
CA VAL A 105 -9.59 -6.78 9.19
C VAL A 105 -10.24 -5.40 9.35
N VAL A 106 -9.64 -4.35 8.78
CA VAL A 106 -10.24 -3.00 8.81
C VAL A 106 -11.59 -2.99 8.08
N ALA A 107 -11.70 -3.63 6.92
CA ALA A 107 -12.94 -3.71 6.16
C ALA A 107 -14.05 -4.44 6.91
N PHE A 108 -13.71 -5.56 7.55
CA PHE A 108 -14.64 -6.30 8.40
C PHE A 108 -15.15 -5.44 9.57
N LEU A 109 -14.23 -4.87 10.35
CA LEU A 109 -14.60 -4.05 11.52
C LEU A 109 -15.36 -2.77 11.13
N HIS A 110 -15.04 -2.19 9.98
CA HIS A 110 -15.78 -1.04 9.46
C HIS A 110 -17.22 -1.40 9.08
N ARG A 111 -17.44 -2.56 8.45
CA ARG A 111 -18.79 -3.05 8.10
C ARG A 111 -19.63 -3.39 9.32
N GLU A 112 -19.02 -3.96 10.36
CA GLU A 112 -19.68 -4.17 11.66
C GLU A 112 -19.85 -2.87 12.48
N SER A 113 -19.54 -1.71 11.90
CA SER A 113 -19.74 -0.38 12.51
C SER A 113 -18.98 -0.15 13.82
N TYR A 114 -17.81 -0.78 13.99
CA TYR A 114 -16.94 -0.50 15.14
C TYR A 114 -16.38 0.93 15.09
N PRO A 115 -16.25 1.62 16.24
CA PRO A 115 -15.64 2.95 16.31
C PRO A 115 -14.17 2.95 15.86
N LEU A 116 -13.72 4.05 15.25
CA LEU A 116 -12.34 4.23 14.76
C LEU A 116 -11.27 3.88 15.81
N LEU A 117 -11.49 4.30 17.06
CA LEU A 117 -10.57 4.02 18.17
C LEU A 117 -10.47 2.51 18.48
N THR A 118 -11.56 1.77 18.32
CA THR A 118 -11.59 0.31 18.51
C THR A 118 -10.84 -0.39 17.38
N ILE A 119 -11.09 0.03 16.14
CA ILE A 119 -10.37 -0.47 14.96
C ILE A 119 -8.87 -0.25 15.12
N ARG A 120 -8.47 0.94 15.57
CA ARG A 120 -7.07 1.28 15.85
C ARG A 120 -6.46 0.37 16.91
N LYS A 121 -7.18 0.12 18.02
CA LYS A 121 -6.69 -0.75 19.10
C LYS A 121 -6.49 -2.20 18.65
N ILE A 122 -7.42 -2.72 17.84
CA ILE A 122 -7.36 -4.10 17.34
C ILE A 122 -6.24 -4.26 16.31
N THR A 123 -6.22 -3.39 15.30
CA THR A 123 -5.31 -3.50 14.15
C THR A 123 -3.91 -2.95 14.42
N LYS A 124 -3.76 -2.11 15.45
CA LYS A 124 -2.51 -1.38 15.77
C LYS A 124 -2.00 -0.50 14.62
N LEU A 125 -2.86 -0.18 13.65
CA LEU A 125 -2.56 0.71 12.53
C LEU A 125 -2.71 2.17 12.94
N SER A 126 -2.12 3.09 12.15
CA SER A 126 -2.32 4.52 12.35
C SER A 126 -3.72 4.94 11.93
N GLU A 127 -4.30 5.95 12.59
CA GLU A 127 -5.62 6.49 12.23
C GLU A 127 -5.66 6.97 10.77
N ARG A 128 -4.55 7.51 10.30
CA ARG A 128 -4.38 7.92 8.90
C ARG A 128 -4.55 6.73 7.95
N LEU A 129 -3.89 5.59 8.21
CA LEU A 129 -3.99 4.41 7.36
C LEU A 129 -5.40 3.83 7.37
N ILE A 130 -6.02 3.79 8.54
CA ILE A 130 -7.40 3.32 8.69
C ILE A 130 -8.35 4.23 7.89
N GLY A 131 -8.15 5.54 7.92
CA GLY A 131 -8.91 6.49 7.09
C GLY A 131 -8.74 6.22 5.60
N GLU A 132 -7.51 6.05 5.11
CA GLU A 132 -7.23 5.73 3.71
C GLU A 132 -7.88 4.40 3.28
N TYR A 133 -7.90 3.40 4.16
CA TYR A 133 -8.58 2.11 3.92
C TYR A 133 -10.10 2.27 3.88
N ILE A 134 -10.69 3.03 4.80
CA ILE A 134 -12.14 3.33 4.80
C ILE A 134 -12.54 4.04 3.50
N ASP A 135 -11.76 5.01 3.05
CA ASP A 135 -12.02 5.70 1.78
C ASP A 135 -11.90 4.77 0.58
N LEU A 136 -10.95 3.83 0.62
CA LEU A 136 -10.81 2.80 -0.41
C LEU A 136 -12.00 1.81 -0.41
N ILE A 137 -12.52 1.43 0.75
CA ILE A 137 -13.71 0.57 0.89
C ILE A 137 -14.92 1.27 0.28
N LYS A 138 -15.17 2.53 0.63
CA LYS A 138 -16.28 3.31 0.06
C LYS A 138 -16.19 3.39 -1.45
N ARG A 139 -15.00 3.69 -1.99
CA ARG A 139 -14.76 3.69 -3.45
C ARG A 139 -15.00 2.32 -4.07
N ALA A 140 -14.55 1.24 -3.43
CA ALA A 140 -14.76 -0.12 -3.92
C ALA A 140 -16.25 -0.49 -3.99
N GLU A 141 -17.03 -0.05 -3.01
CA GLU A 141 -18.47 -0.26 -2.97
C GLU A 141 -19.21 0.59 -4.02
N SER A 142 -18.71 1.77 -4.38
CA SER A 142 -19.31 2.63 -5.42
C SER A 142 -18.87 2.29 -6.85
N GLU A 143 -17.59 1.92 -7.06
CA GLU A 143 -16.96 1.74 -8.38
C GLU A 143 -17.09 0.31 -8.93
N GLY A 144 -17.78 -0.59 -8.23
CA GLY A 144 -18.08 -1.94 -8.73
C GLY A 144 -17.02 -3.01 -8.41
N TYR A 145 -16.04 -2.73 -7.55
CA TYR A 145 -15.07 -3.73 -7.09
C TYR A 145 -15.61 -4.63 -5.95
N LYS A 146 -16.94 -4.74 -5.82
CA LYS A 146 -17.61 -5.44 -4.71
C LYS A 146 -17.20 -6.91 -4.62
N ASP A 147 -16.99 -7.57 -5.75
CA ASP A 147 -16.66 -8.99 -5.78
C ASP A 147 -15.29 -9.27 -5.16
N ARG A 148 -14.28 -8.47 -5.50
CA ARG A 148 -12.93 -8.58 -4.91
C ARG A 148 -12.91 -8.23 -3.44
N LEU A 149 -13.67 -7.21 -3.04
CA LEU A 149 -13.82 -6.85 -1.63
C LEU A 149 -14.49 -7.99 -0.84
N ASN A 150 -15.53 -8.60 -1.40
CA ASN A 150 -16.23 -9.71 -0.77
C ASN A 150 -15.34 -10.96 -0.66
N LEU A 151 -14.50 -11.24 -1.65
CA LEU A 151 -13.52 -12.34 -1.60
C LEU A 151 -12.57 -12.21 -0.40
N LEU A 152 -12.11 -10.98 -0.10
CA LEU A 152 -11.28 -10.70 1.09
C LEU A 152 -12.07 -10.83 2.40
N LEU A 153 -13.39 -10.70 2.37
CA LEU A 153 -14.24 -10.77 3.55
C LEU A 153 -14.79 -12.18 3.81
N ASP A 154 -14.81 -13.05 2.79
CA ASP A 154 -15.29 -14.42 2.92
C ASP A 154 -14.49 -15.22 3.95
N GLN A 155 -13.21 -14.90 4.17
CA GLN A 155 -12.39 -15.51 5.23
C GLN A 155 -12.94 -15.26 6.64
N PHE A 156 -13.74 -14.20 6.84
CA PHE A 156 -14.38 -13.90 8.13
C PHE A 156 -15.78 -14.50 8.26
N LYS A 157 -16.43 -14.91 7.15
CA LYS A 157 -17.75 -15.55 7.19
C LYS A 157 -17.71 -16.96 7.78
N VAL A 158 -16.56 -17.63 7.74
CA VAL A 158 -16.37 -18.97 8.29
C VAL A 158 -16.36 -18.97 9.83
N ASN A 159 -16.22 -17.80 10.47
CA ASN A 159 -16.11 -17.65 11.93
C ASN A 159 -17.23 -16.76 12.54
N GLU A 160 -18.51 -17.13 12.39
CA GLU A 160 -19.56 -16.62 13.29
C GLU A 160 -19.71 -17.52 14.54
N PRO A 161 -19.94 -16.99 15.77
CA PRO A 161 -20.26 -15.59 16.11
C PRO A 161 -19.31 -14.97 17.18
N LEU A 162 -18.83 -13.75 16.96
CA LEU A 162 -18.23 -12.89 18.02
C LEU A 162 -19.27 -12.04 18.77
N LYS A 163 -20.58 -12.23 18.48
CA LYS A 163 -21.66 -11.37 18.99
C LYS A 163 -22.21 -11.72 20.39
N LYS A 164 -21.58 -12.59 21.18
CA LYS A 164 -22.15 -13.03 22.47
C LYS A 164 -21.52 -12.51 23.76
N THR A 165 -20.57 -11.56 23.73
CA THR A 165 -19.86 -11.18 24.99
C THR A 165 -19.93 -9.70 25.36
N LEU A 166 -20.64 -8.85 24.60
CA LEU A 166 -20.75 -7.42 24.94
C LEU A 166 -22.08 -7.02 25.60
N GLU A 167 -23.07 -7.91 25.69
CA GLU A 167 -24.35 -7.61 26.38
C GLU A 167 -24.46 -8.15 27.81
N GLU A 168 -23.54 -9.02 28.26
CA GLU A 168 -23.59 -9.60 29.62
C GLU A 168 -22.83 -8.79 30.69
N GLY A 169 -22.31 -7.61 30.36
CA GLY A 169 -21.58 -6.73 31.29
C GLY A 169 -22.40 -5.57 31.88
N ALA A 170 -23.71 -5.51 31.63
CA ALA A 170 -24.59 -4.45 32.11
C ALA A 170 -25.82 -5.03 32.81
N GLN A 171 -25.62 -5.71 33.94
CA GLN A 171 -26.63 -5.92 34.98
C GLN A 171 -26.00 -5.74 36.35
#